data_AF-A0A9D6IU88-F1
#
_entry.id   AF-A0A9D6IU88-F1
#
_cell.length_a   1.000
_cell.length_b   1.000
_cell.length_c   1.000
_cell.angle_alpha   90.00
_cell.angle_beta   90.00
_cell.angle_gamma   90.00
#
_symmetry.space_group_name_H-M   'P 1'
#
loop_
_entity.id
_entity.type
_entity.pdbx_description
1 polymer ?
#
loop_
_entity_poly.entity_id
_entity_poly.type
_entity_poly.pdbx_seq_one_letter_code
_entity_poly.pdbx_strand_id
1 'polypeptide(L)'
;MRIRSAPAVKDEFKPEYQRTKGAVYTPPWVVRRVVRRTLAPLTKDADPDVILNLRVLDPACGSGSFLLGAYDRIEEALLEWGREHPRDPRRKSLLVDDEGGLRLSVEASRRIITECLHGVDIDPNAVEVARMSLALRHLERAAGDLPEKPQELLAGIGPNVRQGNSLVGPDIAGLGLDPDVVRATMPFPWDDRAFGFGNVLAEGGFHAVVGNPPYVEVKRYKEWMPEMCRYIKEGGRYVTAQEGKTDIAMPFMERSVKLLRPGGRLGFIIQNRFFKTEYGESTRRWLREGQLLESVEDFRDVQVFTGRTTYTTIIVLESGSESFEYRTYENLAAAQADAPSVKARQKTAKLDDGPWSLDQPDLLGVHADLAKRHGTIG
;
A
#
# COMPACT_ATOMS: atom_id res chain seq x y z
N MET A 1 37.06 46.94 -14.86
CA MET A 1 36.56 46.02 -13.82
C MET A 1 35.54 45.10 -14.49
N ARG A 2 35.92 43.85 -14.83
CA ARG A 2 35.05 42.91 -15.56
C ARG A 2 34.18 42.15 -14.56
N ILE A 3 32.86 42.29 -14.69
CA ILE A 3 31.88 41.54 -13.92
C ILE A 3 31.89 40.10 -14.46
N ARG A 4 32.27 39.13 -13.61
CA ARG A 4 32.22 37.70 -13.94
C ARG A 4 30.75 37.25 -13.97
N SER A 5 30.37 36.54 -15.02
CA SER A 5 29.06 35.88 -15.14
C SER A 5 28.88 34.85 -14.04
N ALA A 6 27.69 34.82 -13.43
CA ALA A 6 27.30 33.78 -12.49
C ALA A 6 27.28 32.41 -13.20
N PRO A 7 27.73 31.32 -12.55
CA PRO A 7 27.66 30.00 -13.14
C PRO A 7 26.19 29.60 -13.32
N ALA A 8 25.87 29.07 -14.51
CA ALA A 8 24.58 28.47 -14.79
C ALA A 8 24.32 27.35 -13.78
N VAL A 9 23.28 27.50 -12.97
CA VAL A 9 22.78 26.43 -12.10
C VAL A 9 22.23 25.36 -13.02
N LYS A 10 22.95 24.24 -13.15
CA LYS A 10 22.39 23.00 -13.69
C LYS A 10 21.63 22.34 -12.55
N ASP A 11 20.37 21.97 -12.79
CA ASP A 11 19.62 21.05 -11.94
C ASP A 11 20.24 19.66 -12.05
N GLU A 12 21.39 19.45 -11.40
CA GLU A 12 21.94 18.14 -11.14
C GLU A 12 21.43 17.67 -9.77
N PHE A 13 20.52 16.69 -9.78
CA PHE A 13 20.02 16.03 -8.59
C PHE A 13 21.20 15.50 -7.75
N LYS A 14 21.12 15.69 -6.42
CA LYS A 14 22.13 15.19 -5.47
C LYS A 14 22.40 13.69 -5.70
N PRO A 15 23.66 13.22 -5.57
CA PRO A 15 24.02 11.79 -5.71
C PRO A 15 23.24 10.84 -4.80
N GLU A 16 22.67 11.37 -3.72
CA GLU A 16 21.75 10.69 -2.79
C GLU A 16 20.49 10.15 -3.52
N TYR A 17 19.97 10.88 -4.52
CA TYR A 17 18.86 10.45 -5.37
C TYR A 17 19.23 9.34 -6.35
N GLN A 18 20.51 9.24 -6.75
CA GLN A 18 20.99 8.12 -7.57
C GLN A 18 21.21 6.85 -6.74
N ARG A 19 21.25 6.97 -5.40
CA ARG A 19 21.37 5.88 -4.43
C ARG A 19 20.04 5.41 -3.83
N THR A 20 18.89 5.94 -4.25
CA THR A 20 17.60 5.37 -3.82
C THR A 20 17.40 4.03 -4.51
N LYS A 21 17.76 2.96 -3.80
CA LYS A 21 17.53 1.54 -4.13
C LYS A 21 16.02 1.22 -4.19
N GLY A 22 15.28 1.84 -5.10
CA GLY A 22 13.86 1.54 -5.34
C GLY A 22 12.83 2.42 -4.62
N ALA A 23 13.23 3.42 -3.82
CA ALA A 23 12.27 4.37 -3.25
C ALA A 23 11.64 5.23 -4.36
N VAL A 24 10.34 5.07 -4.57
CA VAL A 24 9.58 5.84 -5.57
C VAL A 24 8.60 6.75 -4.85
N TYR A 25 8.76 8.06 -5.05
CA TYR A 25 7.78 9.02 -4.58
C TYR A 25 6.45 8.79 -5.31
N THR A 26 5.41 8.45 -4.55
CA THR A 26 4.07 8.21 -5.11
C THR A 26 3.30 9.53 -5.17
N PRO A 27 2.80 9.94 -6.35
CA PRO A 27 2.09 11.21 -6.47
C PRO A 27 0.90 11.32 -5.49
N PRO A 28 0.66 12.49 -4.87
CA PRO A 28 -0.40 12.63 -3.86
C PRO A 28 -1.80 12.22 -4.34
N TRP A 29 -2.12 12.45 -5.62
CA TRP A 29 -3.42 12.07 -6.18
C TRP A 29 -3.61 10.55 -6.26
N VAL A 30 -2.52 9.80 -6.51
CA VAL A 30 -2.52 8.33 -6.51
C VAL A 30 -2.73 7.81 -5.10
N VAL A 31 -1.96 8.34 -4.13
CA VAL A 31 -2.10 7.99 -2.71
C VAL A 31 -3.55 8.19 -2.27
N ARG A 32 -4.13 9.37 -2.53
CA ARG A 32 -5.54 9.65 -2.23
C ARG A 32 -6.48 8.68 -2.92
N ARG A 33 -6.24 8.34 -4.19
CA ARG A 33 -7.10 7.40 -4.94
C ARG A 33 -7.09 6.02 -4.30
N VAL A 34 -5.91 5.44 -4.07
CA VAL A 34 -5.76 4.12 -3.45
C VAL A 34 -6.40 4.10 -2.07
N VAL A 35 -6.05 5.06 -1.20
CA VAL A 35 -6.59 5.12 0.15
C VAL A 35 -8.11 5.28 0.14
N ARG A 36 -8.66 6.19 -0.68
CA ARG A 36 -10.11 6.40 -0.75
C ARG A 36 -10.83 5.14 -1.22
N ARG A 37 -10.36 4.47 -2.27
CA ARG A 37 -10.98 3.22 -2.76
C ARG A 37 -10.94 2.10 -1.72
N THR A 38 -9.91 2.09 -0.88
CA THR A 38 -9.71 1.04 0.13
C THR A 38 -10.48 1.32 1.41
N LEU A 39 -10.40 2.54 1.95
CA LEU A 39 -10.91 2.88 3.27
C LEU A 39 -12.34 3.45 3.23
N ALA A 40 -12.82 4.03 2.12
CA ALA A 40 -14.16 4.62 2.10
C ALA A 40 -15.26 3.63 2.49
N PRO A 41 -15.25 2.35 2.05
CA PRO A 41 -16.24 1.38 2.51
C PRO A 41 -16.17 1.04 4.00
N LEU A 42 -15.01 1.26 4.64
CA LEU A 42 -14.79 1.00 6.06
C LEU A 42 -15.16 2.19 6.96
N THR A 43 -15.20 3.41 6.40
CA THR A 43 -15.46 4.64 7.15
C THR A 43 -16.79 5.30 6.80
N LYS A 44 -17.45 4.87 5.73
CA LYS A 44 -18.75 5.42 5.31
C LYS A 44 -19.81 5.16 6.39
N ASP A 45 -20.46 6.24 6.83
CA ASP A 45 -21.55 6.24 7.83
C ASP A 45 -21.18 5.50 9.15
N ALA A 46 -19.88 5.35 9.42
CA ALA A 46 -19.39 4.60 10.56
C ALA A 46 -19.37 5.47 11.83
N ASP A 47 -19.62 4.83 12.97
CA ASP A 47 -19.46 5.48 14.28
C ASP A 47 -17.97 5.84 14.51
N PRO A 48 -17.65 6.99 15.14
CA PRO A 48 -16.28 7.41 15.39
C PRO A 48 -15.44 6.38 16.16
N ASP A 49 -16.05 5.60 17.05
CA ASP A 49 -15.33 4.56 17.77
C ASP A 49 -14.95 3.40 16.85
N VAL A 50 -15.74 3.11 15.81
CA VAL A 50 -15.37 2.15 14.75
C VAL A 50 -14.24 2.72 13.90
N ILE A 51 -14.33 4.00 13.53
CA ILE A 51 -13.32 4.69 12.71
C ILE A 51 -11.96 4.70 13.43
N LEU A 52 -11.93 5.03 14.72
CA LEU A 52 -10.70 5.09 15.54
C LEU A 52 -10.15 3.69 15.89
N ASN A 53 -10.95 2.63 15.75
CA ASN A 53 -10.48 1.25 15.90
C ASN A 53 -9.95 0.63 14.59
N LEU A 54 -10.01 1.36 13.47
CA LEU A 54 -9.45 0.87 12.21
C LEU A 54 -7.94 0.66 12.34
N ARG A 55 -7.45 -0.48 11.86
CA ARG A 55 -6.02 -0.79 11.80
C ARG A 55 -5.59 -0.89 10.35
N VAL A 56 -4.80 0.09 9.91
CA VAL A 56 -4.32 0.26 8.54
C VAL A 56 -2.82 0.02 8.51
N LEU A 57 -2.39 -0.84 7.59
CA LEU A 57 -0.98 -1.19 7.38
C LEU A 57 -0.47 -0.64 6.05
N ASP A 58 0.77 -0.13 6.04
CA ASP A 58 1.61 -0.05 4.84
C ASP A 58 2.87 -0.94 5.04
N PRO A 59 3.01 -2.06 4.30
CA PRO A 59 4.08 -3.03 4.51
C PRO A 59 5.40 -2.66 3.83
N ALA A 60 5.45 -1.55 3.09
CA ALA A 60 6.67 -1.02 2.47
C ALA A 60 6.58 0.52 2.48
N CYS A 61 6.52 1.08 3.68
CA CYS A 61 5.94 2.41 3.87
C CYS A 61 6.75 3.58 3.31
N GLY A 62 8.02 3.36 2.97
CA GLY A 62 8.90 4.42 2.49
C GLY A 62 8.88 5.61 3.45
N SER A 63 8.66 6.81 2.90
CA SER A 63 8.51 8.06 3.66
C SER A 63 7.17 8.21 4.39
N GLY A 64 6.29 7.20 4.39
CA GLY A 64 5.00 7.23 5.08
C GLY A 64 3.86 7.91 4.31
N SER A 65 3.98 8.09 3.00
CA SER A 65 2.98 8.82 2.20
C SER A 65 1.58 8.19 2.26
N PHE A 66 1.48 6.86 2.23
CA PHE A 66 0.18 6.18 2.36
C PHE A 66 -0.35 6.18 3.80
N LEU A 67 0.52 6.18 4.81
CA LEU A 67 0.12 6.35 6.21
C LEU A 67 -0.50 7.73 6.41
N LEU A 68 0.11 8.78 5.85
CA LEU A 68 -0.47 10.13 5.83
C LEU A 68 -1.77 10.19 5.02
N GLY A 69 -1.84 9.50 3.88
CA GLY A 69 -3.09 9.41 3.13
C GLY A 69 -4.21 8.74 3.93
N ALA A 70 -3.90 7.66 4.65
CA ALA A 70 -4.83 6.97 5.55
C ALA A 70 -5.27 7.87 6.72
N TYR A 71 -4.32 8.61 7.32
CA TYR A 71 -4.62 9.66 8.29
C TYR A 71 -5.64 10.65 7.73
N ASP A 72 -5.40 11.19 6.53
CA ASP A 72 -6.28 12.18 5.89
C ASP A 72 -7.69 11.64 5.69
N ARG A 73 -7.84 10.37 5.28
CA ARG A 73 -9.16 9.75 5.09
C ARG A 73 -9.88 9.49 6.40
N ILE A 74 -9.17 9.11 7.46
CA ILE A 74 -9.74 8.92 8.80
C ILE A 74 -10.18 10.27 9.38
N GLU A 75 -9.35 11.31 9.23
CA GLU A 75 -9.69 12.70 9.58
C GLU A 75 -10.95 13.17 8.84
N GLU A 76 -11.01 12.99 7.52
CA GLU A 76 -12.18 13.33 6.70
C GLU A 76 -13.44 12.66 7.23
N ALA A 77 -13.39 11.35 7.53
CA ALA A 77 -14.54 10.61 8.04
C ALA A 77 -15.02 11.09 9.41
N LEU A 78 -14.11 11.42 10.34
CA LEU A 78 -14.47 11.97 11.64
C LEU A 78 -15.08 13.38 11.53
N LEU A 79 -14.58 14.19 10.60
CA LEU A 79 -15.13 15.52 10.32
C LEU A 79 -16.51 15.43 9.65
N GLU A 80 -16.72 14.50 8.72
CA GLU A 80 -18.02 14.17 8.12
C GLU A 80 -19.02 13.80 9.23
N TRP A 81 -18.68 12.81 10.06
CA TRP A 81 -19.50 12.38 11.19
C TRP A 81 -19.85 13.54 12.14
N GLY A 82 -18.88 14.35 12.53
CA GLY A 82 -19.09 15.45 13.47
C GLY A 82 -19.91 16.62 12.94
N ARG A 83 -20.01 16.79 11.61
CA ARG A 83 -20.94 17.74 10.98
C ARG A 83 -22.37 17.23 11.02
N GLU A 84 -22.56 15.93 10.82
CA GLU A 84 -23.87 15.28 10.86
C GLU A 84 -24.41 15.13 12.30
N HIS A 85 -23.52 15.06 13.30
CA HIS A 85 -23.85 14.82 14.70
C HIS A 85 -23.40 15.97 15.63
N PRO A 86 -23.86 17.22 15.43
CA PRO A 86 -23.36 18.39 16.17
C PRO A 86 -23.65 18.37 17.68
N ARG A 87 -24.59 17.53 18.12
CA ARG A 87 -25.01 17.40 19.53
C ARG A 87 -24.45 16.16 20.23
N ASP A 88 -23.71 15.29 19.53
CA ASP A 88 -23.11 14.11 20.16
C ASP A 88 -22.01 14.55 21.17
N PRO A 89 -22.05 14.08 22.42
CA PRO A 89 -21.06 14.45 23.44
C PRO A 89 -19.60 14.16 23.03
N ARG A 90 -19.36 13.08 22.27
CA ARG A 90 -18.02 12.65 21.81
C ARG A 90 -17.42 13.65 20.81
N ARG A 91 -18.24 14.46 20.14
CA ARG A 91 -17.77 15.50 19.21
C ARG A 91 -16.79 16.45 19.89
N LYS A 92 -17.03 16.83 21.15
CA LYS A 92 -16.19 17.79 21.90
C LYS A 92 -14.79 17.24 22.21
N SER A 93 -14.64 15.93 22.38
CA SER A 93 -13.33 15.31 22.59
C SER A 93 -12.60 15.04 21.28
N LEU A 94 -13.33 14.83 20.19
CA LEU A 94 -12.75 14.45 18.90
C LEU A 94 -12.40 15.66 18.04
N LEU A 95 -13.22 16.72 18.09
CA LEU A 95 -13.15 17.85 17.17
C LEU A 95 -13.10 19.18 17.91
N VAL A 96 -12.52 20.17 17.25
CA VAL A 96 -12.41 21.55 17.71
C VAL A 96 -12.95 22.46 16.62
N ASP A 97 -13.79 23.42 17.02
CA ASP A 97 -14.24 24.51 16.16
C ASP A 97 -13.33 25.73 16.41
N ASP A 98 -12.66 26.23 15.37
CA ASP A 98 -11.86 27.47 15.42
C ASP A 98 -12.19 28.43 14.26
N GLU A 99 -11.49 29.56 14.16
CA GLU A 99 -11.68 30.55 13.09
C GLU A 99 -11.47 29.97 11.67
N GLY A 100 -10.68 28.90 11.55
CA GLY A 100 -10.42 28.17 10.30
C GLY A 100 -11.43 27.06 10.00
N GLY A 101 -12.36 26.78 10.92
CA GLY A 101 -13.43 25.81 10.77
C GLY A 101 -13.31 24.60 11.69
N LEU A 102 -14.00 23.51 11.33
CA LEU A 102 -13.99 22.27 12.09
C LEU A 102 -12.71 21.47 11.79
N ARG A 103 -11.95 21.13 12.83
CA ARG A 103 -10.73 20.31 12.74
C ARG A 103 -10.68 19.23 13.81
N LEU A 104 -9.74 18.29 13.68
CA LEU A 104 -9.46 17.32 14.74
C LEU A 104 -8.86 17.99 15.98
N SER A 105 -9.20 17.44 17.15
CA SER A 105 -8.46 17.68 18.38
C SER A 105 -7.06 17.07 18.31
N VAL A 106 -6.15 17.57 19.13
CA VAL A 106 -4.80 17.00 19.28
C VAL A 106 -4.90 15.55 19.72
N GLU A 107 -5.78 15.23 20.66
CA GLU A 107 -5.93 13.85 21.15
C GLU A 107 -6.47 12.90 20.08
N ALA A 108 -7.48 13.30 19.29
CA ALA A 108 -7.95 12.47 18.18
C ALA A 108 -6.86 12.24 17.13
N SER A 109 -6.09 13.28 16.79
CA SER A 109 -4.92 13.15 15.90
C SER A 109 -3.90 12.14 16.43
N ARG A 110 -3.58 12.21 17.73
CA ARG A 110 -2.68 11.26 18.39
C ARG A 110 -3.22 9.84 18.30
N ARG A 111 -4.50 9.63 18.62
CA ARG A 111 -5.14 8.30 18.54
C ARG A 111 -5.09 7.71 17.14
N ILE A 112 -5.36 8.50 16.09
CA ILE A 112 -5.22 8.01 14.72
C ILE A 112 -3.80 7.48 14.46
N ILE A 113 -2.77 8.24 14.82
CA ILE A 113 -1.39 7.87 14.54
C ILE A 113 -0.93 6.67 15.39
N THR A 114 -1.37 6.59 16.65
CA THR A 114 -0.88 5.60 17.63
C THR A 114 -1.72 4.34 17.73
N GLU A 115 -2.98 4.36 17.28
CA GLU A 115 -3.88 3.21 17.34
C GLU A 115 -4.21 2.69 15.93
N CYS A 116 -4.31 3.58 14.93
CA CYS A 116 -4.79 3.18 13.60
C CYS A 116 -3.68 2.86 12.60
N LEU A 117 -2.58 3.62 12.60
CA LEU A 117 -1.58 3.57 11.53
C LEU A 117 -0.40 2.66 11.88
N HIS A 118 -0.05 1.75 10.96
CA HIS A 118 1.03 0.78 11.12
C HIS A 118 1.88 0.76 9.84
N GLY A 119 3.21 0.80 9.98
CA GLY A 119 4.13 0.83 8.85
C GLY A 119 5.29 -0.14 9.04
N VAL A 120 5.74 -0.75 7.95
CA VAL A 120 7.01 -1.51 7.92
C VAL A 120 7.84 -1.04 6.74
N ASP A 121 9.13 -0.82 6.94
CA ASP A 121 10.08 -0.65 5.84
C ASP A 121 11.42 -1.31 6.18
N ILE A 122 12.12 -1.80 5.16
CA ILE A 122 13.43 -2.43 5.34
C ILE A 122 14.55 -1.39 5.50
N ASP A 123 14.38 -0.19 4.91
CA ASP A 123 15.32 0.92 5.01
C ASP A 123 15.10 1.70 6.32
N PRO A 124 16.07 1.73 7.24
CA PRO A 124 15.93 2.48 8.49
C PRO A 124 15.74 3.98 8.25
N ASN A 125 16.30 4.55 7.18
CA ASN A 125 16.12 5.98 6.90
C ASN A 125 14.68 6.28 6.50
N ALA A 126 14.04 5.38 5.73
CA ALA A 126 12.64 5.51 5.35
C ALA A 126 11.74 5.47 6.58
N VAL A 127 11.99 4.53 7.51
CA VAL A 127 11.30 4.44 8.80
C VAL A 127 11.38 5.76 9.57
N GLU A 128 12.57 6.35 9.71
CA GLU A 128 12.74 7.62 10.42
C GLU A 128 12.02 8.79 9.71
N VAL A 129 12.09 8.85 8.38
CA VAL A 129 11.35 9.86 7.60
C VAL A 129 9.85 9.72 7.77
N ALA A 130 9.31 8.49 7.76
CA ALA A 130 7.90 8.23 8.00
C ALA A 130 7.47 8.65 9.42
N ARG A 131 8.26 8.30 10.44
CA ARG A 131 8.02 8.74 11.83
C ARG A 131 8.00 10.25 11.95
N MET A 132 8.97 10.95 11.35
CA MET A 132 9.04 12.40 11.36
C MET A 132 7.87 13.04 10.60
N SER A 133 7.45 12.45 9.48
CA SER A 133 6.31 12.94 8.69
C SER A 133 5.00 12.86 9.47
N LEU A 134 4.77 11.77 10.21
CA LEU A 134 3.62 11.62 11.11
C LEU A 134 3.68 12.59 12.29
N ALA A 135 4.87 12.77 12.88
CA ALA A 135 5.08 13.74 13.95
C ALA A 135 4.79 15.18 13.50
N LEU A 136 5.28 15.59 12.32
CA LEU A 136 4.99 16.91 11.74
C LEU A 136 3.50 17.09 11.50
N ARG A 137 2.83 16.09 10.94
CA ARG A 137 1.39 16.13 10.73
C ARG A 137 0.61 16.29 12.04
N HIS A 138 1.05 15.63 13.11
CA HIS A 138 0.46 15.78 14.44
C HIS A 138 0.67 17.19 15.01
N LEU A 139 1.88 17.73 14.89
CA LEU A 139 2.24 19.07 15.36
C LEU A 139 1.44 20.18 14.66
N GLU A 140 1.14 20.02 13.37
CA GLU A 140 0.25 20.94 12.64
C GLU A 140 -1.14 21.06 13.30
N ARG A 141 -1.64 20.01 13.98
CA ARG A 141 -2.93 20.05 14.70
C ARG A 141 -2.84 20.72 16.07
N ALA A 142 -1.64 20.74 16.66
CA ALA A 142 -1.35 21.40 17.92
C ALA A 142 -0.94 22.88 17.74
N ALA A 143 -0.75 23.34 16.50
CA ALA A 143 -0.38 24.72 16.18
C ALA A 143 -1.48 25.68 16.66
N GLY A 144 -1.28 26.28 17.84
CA GLY A 144 -2.22 27.18 18.50
C GLY A 144 -2.47 26.84 19.97
N ASP A 145 -2.18 25.61 20.40
CA ASP A 145 -2.43 25.12 21.76
C ASP A 145 -1.30 24.17 22.20
N LEU A 146 -0.07 24.70 22.20
CA LEU A 146 1.12 23.95 22.59
C LEU A 146 1.08 23.67 24.10
N PRO A 147 1.20 22.40 24.55
CA PRO A 147 1.31 22.09 25.96
C PRO A 147 2.63 22.66 26.50
N GLU A 148 2.67 22.90 27.81
CA GLU A 148 3.86 23.44 28.51
C GLU A 148 5.14 22.61 28.25
N LYS A 149 4.97 21.32 27.93
CA LYS A 149 6.04 20.40 27.55
C LYS A 149 5.86 19.90 26.12
N PRO A 150 6.53 20.51 25.13
CA PRO A 150 6.45 20.09 23.73
C PRO A 150 6.84 18.63 23.48
N GLN A 151 7.63 18.01 24.37
CA GLN A 151 7.99 16.59 24.25
C GLN A 151 6.78 15.67 24.42
N GLU A 152 5.76 16.09 25.19
CA GLU A 152 4.53 15.32 25.41
C GLU A 152 3.65 15.26 24.16
N LEU A 153 3.78 16.21 23.22
CA LEU A 153 3.09 16.14 21.92
C LEU A 153 3.53 14.93 21.11
N LEU A 154 4.80 14.58 21.17
CA LEU A 154 5.37 13.48 20.39
C LEU A 154 5.30 12.13 21.10
N ALA A 155 4.78 12.09 22.33
CA ALA A 155 4.66 10.86 23.11
C ALA A 155 3.81 9.83 22.34
N GLY A 156 4.37 8.64 22.15
CA GLY A 156 3.70 7.52 21.46
C GLY A 156 3.69 7.61 19.93
N ILE A 157 4.16 8.71 19.32
CA ILE A 157 4.21 8.85 17.86
C ILE A 157 5.43 8.11 17.30
N GLY A 158 5.20 7.20 16.35
CA GLY A 158 6.27 6.52 15.61
C GLY A 158 6.58 5.04 15.93
N PRO A 159 6.36 4.50 17.15
CA PRO A 159 6.56 3.07 17.45
C PRO A 159 5.80 2.08 16.56
N ASN A 160 4.70 2.50 15.92
CA ASN A 160 3.95 1.68 14.96
C ASN A 160 4.54 1.66 13.55
N VAL A 161 5.57 2.47 13.28
CA VAL A 161 6.38 2.39 12.07
C VAL A 161 7.66 1.67 12.43
N ARG A 162 7.91 0.49 11.86
CA ARG A 162 8.96 -0.42 12.31
C ARG A 162 9.88 -0.82 11.17
N GLN A 163 11.13 -1.11 11.53
CA GLN A 163 12.10 -1.61 10.56
C GLN A 163 11.96 -3.12 10.40
N GLY A 164 11.93 -3.61 9.16
CA GLY A 164 12.00 -5.03 8.86
C GLY A 164 11.64 -5.37 7.41
N ASN A 165 11.87 -6.61 7.06
CA ASN A 165 11.50 -7.20 5.79
C ASN A 165 10.12 -7.85 5.90
N SER A 166 9.11 -7.17 5.37
CA SER A 166 7.72 -7.64 5.42
C SER A 166 7.50 -9.04 4.83
N LEU A 167 8.35 -9.48 3.90
CA LEU A 167 8.23 -10.78 3.25
C LEU A 167 8.96 -11.91 3.98
N VAL A 168 9.93 -11.60 4.83
CA VAL A 168 10.81 -12.60 5.46
C VAL A 168 10.48 -12.67 6.95
N GLY A 169 10.11 -13.86 7.42
CA GLY A 169 9.87 -14.12 8.83
C GLY A 169 11.11 -14.67 9.56
N PRO A 170 11.11 -14.69 10.90
CA PRO A 170 12.20 -15.29 11.69
C PRO A 170 12.44 -16.77 11.38
N ASP A 171 11.44 -17.46 10.84
CA ASP A 171 11.52 -18.86 10.39
C ASP A 171 12.48 -19.08 9.21
N ILE A 172 13.02 -18.01 8.60
CA ILE A 172 14.14 -18.12 7.66
C ILE A 172 15.37 -18.81 8.28
N ALA A 173 15.53 -18.73 9.61
CA ALA A 173 16.56 -19.47 10.33
C ALA A 173 16.43 -21.01 10.14
N GLY A 174 15.23 -21.51 9.85
CA GLY A 174 14.97 -22.91 9.54
C GLY A 174 15.63 -23.40 8.23
N LEU A 175 16.19 -22.50 7.42
CA LEU A 175 16.99 -22.86 6.24
C LEU A 175 18.44 -23.26 6.58
N GLY A 176 18.81 -23.33 7.87
CA GLY A 176 20.16 -23.72 8.31
C GLY A 176 21.23 -22.69 7.96
N LEU A 177 20.86 -21.40 7.94
CA LEU A 177 21.73 -20.30 7.57
C LEU A 177 22.56 -19.83 8.76
N ASP A 178 23.71 -19.21 8.44
CA ASP A 178 24.50 -18.51 9.45
C ASP A 178 23.67 -17.36 10.10
N PRO A 179 23.78 -17.14 11.43
CA PRO A 179 23.06 -16.07 12.11
C PRO A 179 23.27 -14.66 11.53
N ASP A 180 24.45 -14.34 11.01
CA ASP A 180 24.71 -13.05 10.35
C ASP A 180 23.92 -12.92 9.04
N VAL A 181 23.79 -14.02 8.30
CA VAL A 181 23.00 -14.06 7.07
C VAL A 181 21.52 -13.91 7.38
N VAL A 182 21.02 -14.59 8.42
CA VAL A 182 19.64 -14.39 8.92
C VAL A 182 19.41 -12.92 9.27
N ARG A 183 20.30 -12.30 10.06
CA ARG A 183 20.20 -10.88 10.42
C ARG A 183 20.18 -9.97 9.19
N ALA A 184 21.01 -10.24 8.20
CA ALA A 184 21.09 -9.45 6.98
C ALA A 184 19.78 -9.43 6.16
N THR A 185 18.96 -10.49 6.27
CA THR A 185 17.63 -10.54 5.62
C THR A 185 16.57 -9.69 6.32
N MET A 186 16.88 -9.16 7.51
CA MET A 186 16.02 -8.30 8.33
C MET A 186 14.63 -8.93 8.61
N PRO A 187 14.54 -10.18 9.08
CA PRO A 187 13.26 -10.85 9.25
C PRO A 187 12.33 -10.05 10.16
N PHE A 188 11.09 -9.82 9.74
CA PHE A 188 10.11 -9.12 10.54
C PHE A 188 9.23 -10.12 11.31
N PRO A 189 9.24 -10.09 12.66
CA PRO A 189 8.55 -11.07 13.49
C PRO A 189 7.06 -10.72 13.64
N TRP A 190 6.27 -10.85 12.56
CA TRP A 190 4.87 -10.42 12.51
C TRP A 190 4.01 -10.83 13.72
N ASP A 191 4.17 -12.07 14.20
CA ASP A 191 3.37 -12.64 15.31
C ASP A 191 3.87 -12.22 16.70
N ASP A 192 5.04 -11.58 16.80
CA ASP A 192 5.57 -11.08 18.07
C ASP A 192 4.80 -9.84 18.53
N ARG A 193 4.44 -9.77 19.82
CA ARG A 193 3.65 -8.66 20.38
C ARG A 193 4.47 -7.40 20.67
N ALA A 194 5.77 -7.55 20.94
CA ALA A 194 6.65 -6.45 21.30
C ALA A 194 7.33 -5.86 20.06
N PHE A 195 7.85 -6.73 19.20
CA PHE A 195 8.67 -6.37 18.03
C PHE A 195 7.89 -6.43 16.71
N GLY A 196 6.79 -7.21 16.66
CA GLY A 196 5.85 -7.24 15.53
C GLY A 196 4.46 -6.71 15.87
N PHE A 197 3.47 -7.12 15.06
CA PHE A 197 2.09 -6.72 15.24
C PHE A 197 1.23 -7.86 15.79
N GLY A 198 1.81 -8.70 16.64
CA GLY A 198 1.14 -9.87 17.20
C GLY A 198 -0.17 -9.56 17.93
N ASN A 199 -0.29 -8.38 18.54
CA ASN A 199 -1.57 -7.92 19.13
C ASN A 199 -2.65 -7.72 18.07
N VAL A 200 -2.31 -7.09 16.94
CA VAL A 200 -3.23 -6.88 15.81
C VAL A 200 -3.65 -8.21 15.20
N LEU A 201 -2.69 -9.13 14.99
CA LEU A 201 -2.95 -10.45 14.43
C LEU A 201 -3.78 -11.33 15.36
N ALA A 202 -3.55 -11.26 16.69
CA ALA A 202 -4.37 -11.93 17.69
C ALA A 202 -5.82 -11.43 17.71
N GLU A 203 -6.06 -10.19 17.28
CA GLU A 203 -7.39 -9.59 17.13
C GLU A 203 -7.94 -9.72 15.69
N GLY A 204 -7.44 -10.70 14.94
CA GLY A 204 -7.93 -11.06 13.62
C GLY A 204 -7.22 -10.41 12.46
N GLY A 205 -6.33 -9.43 12.68
CA GLY A 205 -5.52 -8.81 11.63
C GLY A 205 -5.92 -7.37 11.27
N PHE A 206 -5.38 -6.88 10.15
CA PHE A 206 -5.57 -5.50 9.70
C PHE A 206 -6.92 -5.32 9.01
N HIS A 207 -7.54 -4.15 9.21
CA HIS A 207 -8.78 -3.77 8.53
C HIS A 207 -8.50 -3.37 7.08
N ALA A 208 -7.36 -2.71 6.85
CA ALA A 208 -6.91 -2.35 5.53
C ALA A 208 -5.40 -2.47 5.40
N VAL A 209 -4.94 -2.78 4.20
CA VAL A 209 -3.54 -2.61 3.80
C VAL A 209 -3.50 -1.69 2.59
N VAL A 210 -2.64 -0.67 2.61
CA VAL A 210 -2.45 0.29 1.51
C VAL A 210 -0.98 0.46 1.21
N GLY A 211 -0.61 0.85 -0.02
CA GLY A 211 0.81 1.07 -0.33
C GLY A 211 1.18 1.04 -1.80
N ASN A 212 2.48 1.21 -2.02
CA ASN A 212 3.17 1.03 -3.29
C ASN A 212 4.37 0.10 -3.05
N PRO A 213 4.19 -1.24 -3.13
CA PRO A 213 5.28 -2.17 -2.86
C PRO A 213 6.40 -2.03 -3.91
N PRO A 214 7.64 -2.47 -3.60
CA PRO A 214 8.75 -2.35 -4.52
C PRO A 214 8.56 -3.20 -5.79
N TYR A 215 8.98 -2.67 -6.95
CA TYR A 215 8.96 -3.38 -8.23
C TYR A 215 10.38 -3.88 -8.56
N VAL A 216 10.68 -5.12 -8.19
CA VAL A 216 12.01 -5.72 -8.33
C VAL A 216 11.90 -7.13 -8.88
N GLU A 217 12.48 -7.34 -10.07
CA GLU A 217 12.56 -8.65 -10.71
C GLU A 217 13.46 -9.63 -9.92
N VAL A 218 13.10 -10.91 -9.94
CA VAL A 218 13.83 -12.03 -9.30
C VAL A 218 15.34 -11.95 -9.49
N LYS A 219 15.80 -11.68 -10.71
CA LYS A 219 17.23 -11.65 -11.02
C LYS A 219 17.98 -10.69 -10.09
N ARG A 220 17.42 -9.51 -9.83
CA ARG A 220 18.07 -8.47 -9.02
C ARG A 220 18.13 -8.84 -7.54
N TYR A 221 17.02 -9.27 -6.96
CA TYR A 221 17.02 -9.63 -5.53
C TYR A 221 17.67 -10.98 -5.26
N LYS A 222 17.76 -11.88 -6.25
CA LYS A 222 18.59 -13.08 -6.18
C LYS A 222 20.09 -12.76 -6.17
N GLU A 223 20.54 -11.79 -6.96
CA GLU A 223 21.93 -11.33 -6.96
C GLU A 223 22.30 -10.63 -5.65
N TRP A 224 21.40 -9.78 -5.13
CA TRP A 224 21.65 -9.03 -3.91
C TRP A 224 21.50 -9.86 -2.62
N MET A 225 20.47 -10.72 -2.55
CA MET A 225 20.15 -11.49 -1.35
C MET A 225 19.60 -12.89 -1.69
N PRO A 226 20.48 -13.84 -2.07
CA PRO A 226 20.10 -15.18 -2.52
C PRO A 226 19.20 -15.92 -1.52
N GLU A 227 19.45 -15.76 -0.22
CA GLU A 227 18.70 -16.43 0.84
C GLU A 227 17.28 -15.94 1.00
N MET A 228 17.06 -14.63 0.84
CA MET A 228 15.72 -14.07 0.76
C MET A 228 15.01 -14.60 -0.50
N CYS A 229 15.70 -14.67 -1.64
CA CYS A 229 15.13 -15.25 -2.84
C CYS A 229 14.74 -16.70 -2.63
N ARG A 230 15.60 -17.49 -1.97
CA ARG A 230 15.33 -18.89 -1.61
C ARG A 230 14.11 -18.97 -0.70
N TYR A 231 14.06 -18.17 0.37
CA TYR A 231 12.93 -18.14 1.30
C TYR A 231 11.59 -17.79 0.63
N ILE A 232 11.58 -16.84 -0.31
CA ILE A 232 10.37 -16.41 -1.01
C ILE A 232 9.91 -17.44 -2.04
N LYS A 233 10.85 -18.01 -2.80
CA LYS A 233 10.54 -18.92 -3.92
C LYS A 233 10.40 -20.37 -3.52
N GLU A 234 11.11 -20.79 -2.47
CA GLU A 234 11.22 -22.18 -2.03
C GLU A 234 10.48 -22.36 -0.70
N GLY A 235 9.89 -23.54 -0.50
CA GLY A 235 9.15 -23.87 0.73
C GLY A 235 7.68 -23.45 0.71
N GLY A 236 7.11 -23.09 -0.44
CA GLY A 236 5.66 -22.96 -0.63
C GLY A 236 4.98 -21.81 0.10
N ARG A 237 5.75 -20.86 0.66
CA ARG A 237 5.23 -19.74 1.47
C ARG A 237 4.40 -18.73 0.68
N TYR A 238 4.77 -18.50 -0.57
CA TYR A 238 4.10 -17.56 -1.47
C TYR A 238 3.76 -18.25 -2.77
N VAL A 239 2.48 -18.59 -2.97
CA VAL A 239 2.02 -19.21 -4.22
C VAL A 239 2.27 -18.31 -5.42
N THR A 240 2.16 -16.99 -5.22
CA THR A 240 2.42 -15.97 -6.24
C THR A 240 3.86 -15.94 -6.75
N ALA A 241 4.81 -16.51 -5.99
CA ALA A 241 6.24 -16.51 -6.33
C ALA A 241 6.78 -17.86 -6.82
N GLN A 242 5.93 -18.90 -6.94
CA GLN A 242 6.37 -20.26 -7.26
C GLN A 242 6.77 -20.43 -8.73
N GLU A 243 6.05 -19.79 -9.65
CA GLU A 243 6.30 -19.90 -11.10
C GLU A 243 7.07 -18.70 -11.65
N GLY A 244 7.86 -18.90 -12.72
CA GLY A 244 8.41 -17.82 -13.52
C GLY A 244 9.38 -16.85 -12.82
N LYS A 245 9.53 -15.66 -13.42
CA LYS A 245 10.39 -14.55 -12.95
C LYS A 245 9.57 -13.49 -12.22
N THR A 246 8.79 -13.92 -11.23
CA THR A 246 7.86 -13.06 -10.49
C THR A 246 8.52 -11.87 -9.82
N ASP A 247 7.96 -10.70 -10.04
CA ASP A 247 8.35 -9.50 -9.31
C ASP A 247 7.99 -9.58 -7.83
N ILE A 248 8.82 -9.05 -6.95
CA ILE A 248 8.62 -9.03 -5.50
C ILE A 248 7.29 -8.37 -5.09
N ALA A 249 6.69 -7.51 -5.91
CA ALA A 249 5.38 -6.93 -5.64
C ALA A 249 4.27 -7.99 -5.48
N MET A 250 4.38 -9.16 -6.14
CA MET A 250 3.37 -10.22 -6.07
C MET A 250 3.33 -10.92 -4.69
N PRO A 251 4.46 -11.41 -4.12
CA PRO A 251 4.46 -11.91 -2.76
C PRO A 251 4.13 -10.82 -1.72
N PHE A 252 4.40 -9.53 -1.98
CA PHE A 252 3.91 -8.43 -1.14
C PHE A 252 2.38 -8.37 -1.11
N MET A 253 1.73 -8.48 -2.28
CA MET A 253 0.28 -8.54 -2.39
C MET A 253 -0.29 -9.75 -1.64
N GLU A 254 0.30 -10.93 -1.84
CA GLU A 254 -0.12 -12.15 -1.13
C GLU A 254 0.07 -12.05 0.39
N ARG A 255 1.24 -11.58 0.84
CA ARG A 255 1.52 -11.38 2.27
C ARG A 255 0.52 -10.41 2.89
N SER A 256 0.23 -9.32 2.19
CA SER A 256 -0.69 -8.29 2.68
C SER A 256 -2.10 -8.84 2.85
N VAL A 257 -2.59 -9.65 1.92
CA VAL A 257 -3.90 -10.32 2.06
C VAL A 257 -3.90 -11.31 3.23
N LYS A 258 -2.81 -12.04 3.47
CA LYS A 258 -2.70 -12.94 4.65
C LYS A 258 -2.70 -12.20 6.00
N LEU A 259 -2.35 -10.93 6.01
CA LEU A 259 -2.34 -10.08 7.21
C LEU A 259 -3.70 -9.38 7.45
N LEU A 260 -4.60 -9.41 6.47
CA LEU A 260 -5.94 -8.86 6.61
C LEU A 260 -6.81 -9.74 7.52
N ARG A 261 -7.69 -9.09 8.24
CA ARG A 261 -8.82 -9.76 8.89
C ARG A 261 -9.89 -10.19 7.88
N PRO A 262 -10.84 -11.07 8.27
CA PRO A 262 -12.03 -11.33 7.46
C PRO A 262 -12.79 -10.03 7.14
N GLY A 263 -13.08 -9.79 5.86
CA GLY A 263 -13.68 -8.53 5.37
C GLY A 263 -12.72 -7.34 5.35
N GLY A 264 -11.41 -7.56 5.56
CA GLY A 264 -10.38 -6.56 5.35
C GLY A 264 -10.11 -6.31 3.86
N ARG A 265 -9.56 -5.14 3.55
CA ARG A 265 -9.36 -4.68 2.16
C ARG A 265 -7.90 -4.34 1.87
N LEU A 266 -7.39 -4.75 0.72
CA LEU A 266 -6.09 -4.31 0.20
C LEU A 266 -6.32 -3.23 -0.84
N GLY A 267 -5.51 -2.18 -0.87
CA GLY A 267 -5.39 -1.30 -2.04
C GLY A 267 -3.96 -0.97 -2.35
N PHE A 268 -3.47 -1.36 -3.52
CA PHE A 268 -2.11 -1.05 -3.96
C PHE A 268 -2.09 -0.34 -5.30
N ILE A 269 -1.04 0.45 -5.53
CA ILE A 269 -0.56 0.71 -6.87
C ILE A 269 0.58 -0.25 -7.20
N ILE A 270 0.43 -1.03 -8.25
CA ILE A 270 1.40 -2.03 -8.72
C ILE A 270 1.56 -1.99 -10.23
N GLN A 271 2.62 -2.60 -10.75
CA GLN A 271 2.78 -2.80 -12.19
C GLN A 271 1.72 -3.77 -12.76
N ASN A 272 1.17 -3.47 -13.94
CA ASN A 272 0.08 -4.26 -14.55
C ASN A 272 0.56 -5.44 -15.43
N ARG A 273 1.88 -5.61 -15.58
CA ARG A 273 2.48 -6.63 -16.47
C ARG A 273 2.07 -8.06 -16.13
N PHE A 274 1.74 -8.34 -14.87
CA PHE A 274 1.28 -9.67 -14.44
C PHE A 274 -0.11 -10.02 -14.99
N PHE A 275 -0.88 -9.08 -15.54
CA PHE A 275 -2.12 -9.41 -16.24
C PHE A 275 -1.87 -10.19 -17.53
N LYS A 276 -0.77 -9.91 -18.24
CA LYS A 276 -0.60 -10.36 -19.64
C LYS A 276 0.53 -11.36 -19.86
N THR A 277 1.36 -11.60 -18.85
CA THR A 277 2.60 -12.38 -19.02
C THR A 277 2.55 -13.71 -18.27
N GLU A 278 3.33 -14.68 -18.73
CA GLU A 278 3.42 -16.01 -18.13
C GLU A 278 3.82 -15.97 -16.65
N TYR A 279 4.73 -15.08 -16.24
CA TYR A 279 5.11 -15.01 -14.82
C TYR A 279 3.95 -14.66 -13.88
N GLY A 280 2.91 -14.01 -14.40
CA GLY A 280 1.74 -13.62 -13.63
C GLY A 280 0.71 -14.74 -13.46
N GLU A 281 0.89 -15.91 -14.06
CA GLU A 281 -0.08 -17.01 -14.02
C GLU A 281 -0.43 -17.43 -12.60
N SER A 282 0.56 -17.75 -11.77
CA SER A 282 0.37 -18.04 -10.34
C SER A 282 -0.40 -16.93 -9.61
N THR A 283 -0.11 -15.66 -9.92
CA THR A 283 -0.81 -14.53 -9.30
C THR A 283 -2.27 -14.46 -9.75
N ARG A 284 -2.55 -14.63 -11.05
CA ARG A 284 -3.91 -14.61 -11.60
C ARG A 284 -4.74 -15.77 -11.05
N ARG A 285 -4.15 -16.97 -10.97
CA ARG A 285 -4.75 -18.16 -10.35
C ARG A 285 -5.11 -17.90 -8.89
N TRP A 286 -4.17 -17.37 -8.11
CA TRP A 286 -4.38 -17.01 -6.70
C TRP A 286 -5.50 -15.97 -6.51
N LEU A 287 -5.51 -14.90 -7.34
CA LEU A 287 -6.56 -13.88 -7.32
C LEU A 287 -7.95 -14.47 -7.63
N ARG A 288 -8.02 -15.36 -8.63
CA ARG A 288 -9.26 -16.04 -9.05
C ARG A 288 -9.78 -16.98 -7.96
N GLU A 289 -8.92 -17.85 -7.44
CA GLU A 289 -9.30 -18.87 -6.46
C GLU A 289 -9.76 -18.26 -5.13
N GLY A 290 -9.12 -17.17 -4.70
CA GLY A 290 -9.57 -16.43 -3.52
C GLY A 290 -10.75 -15.48 -3.79
N GLN A 291 -11.22 -15.37 -5.04
CA GLN A 291 -12.19 -14.36 -5.48
C GLN A 291 -11.86 -12.97 -4.94
N LEU A 292 -10.60 -12.55 -5.12
CA LEU A 292 -10.04 -11.41 -4.38
C LEU A 292 -10.30 -10.07 -5.06
N LEU A 293 -10.49 -10.01 -6.38
CA LEU A 293 -10.58 -8.75 -7.10
C LEU A 293 -11.89 -8.01 -6.77
N GLU A 294 -11.79 -6.79 -6.24
CA GLU A 294 -12.93 -5.88 -6.03
C GLU A 294 -12.95 -4.78 -7.10
N SER A 295 -11.79 -4.17 -7.37
CA SER A 295 -11.65 -3.23 -8.47
C SER A 295 -10.23 -3.14 -9.03
N VAL A 296 -10.14 -2.75 -10.30
CA VAL A 296 -8.92 -2.53 -11.05
C VAL A 296 -9.04 -1.21 -11.81
N GLU A 297 -8.13 -0.29 -11.55
CA GLU A 297 -7.93 0.93 -12.35
C GLU A 297 -6.64 0.76 -13.16
N ASP A 298 -6.77 0.44 -14.43
CA ASP A 298 -5.64 0.18 -15.33
C ASP A 298 -5.30 1.44 -16.11
N PHE A 299 -4.12 2.00 -15.81
CA PHE A 299 -3.64 3.21 -16.48
C PHE A 299 -3.09 2.94 -17.87
N ARG A 300 -2.95 1.67 -18.28
CA ARG A 300 -2.40 1.27 -19.59
C ARG A 300 -1.08 2.00 -19.87
N ASP A 301 -1.04 2.82 -20.91
CA ASP A 301 0.10 3.62 -21.37
C ASP A 301 0.21 4.99 -20.68
N VAL A 302 -0.79 5.39 -19.89
CA VAL A 302 -0.75 6.62 -19.09
C VAL A 302 0.34 6.54 -18.02
N GLN A 303 1.38 7.36 -18.17
CA GLN A 303 2.49 7.42 -17.23
C GLN A 303 2.11 8.22 -15.98
N VAL A 304 1.86 7.50 -14.89
CA VAL A 304 1.49 8.07 -13.59
C VAL A 304 2.70 8.62 -12.83
N PHE A 305 3.87 8.00 -13.02
CA PHE A 305 5.11 8.39 -12.36
C PHE A 305 6.01 9.15 -13.33
N THR A 306 6.30 10.41 -13.02
CA THR A 306 7.16 11.26 -13.84
C THR A 306 8.55 10.63 -14.01
N GLY A 307 9.02 10.54 -15.27
CA GLY A 307 10.35 10.00 -15.59
C GLY A 307 10.47 8.47 -15.48
N ARG A 308 9.35 7.75 -15.35
CA ARG A 308 9.31 6.28 -15.41
C ARG A 308 8.46 5.84 -16.61
N THR A 309 8.73 4.63 -17.09
CA THR A 309 8.02 3.99 -18.22
C THR A 309 7.21 2.77 -17.76
N THR A 310 7.05 2.59 -16.46
CA THR A 310 6.36 1.42 -15.89
C THR A 310 4.85 1.60 -16.03
N TYR A 311 4.20 0.66 -16.70
CA TYR A 311 2.75 0.57 -16.75
C TYR A 311 2.21 0.07 -15.42
N THR A 312 1.31 0.85 -14.82
CA THR A 312 0.82 0.64 -13.46
C THR A 312 -0.70 0.54 -13.42
N THR A 313 -1.20 -0.02 -12.34
CA THR A 313 -2.62 -0.16 -12.05
C THR A 313 -2.84 0.04 -10.56
N ILE A 314 -3.97 0.62 -10.19
CA ILE A 314 -4.48 0.52 -8.82
C ILE A 314 -5.35 -0.72 -8.75
N ILE A 315 -5.08 -1.59 -7.79
CA ILE A 315 -5.86 -2.79 -7.51
C ILE A 315 -6.43 -2.70 -6.10
N VAL A 316 -7.71 -3.03 -5.96
CA VAL A 316 -8.35 -3.22 -4.65
C VAL A 316 -8.78 -4.66 -4.54
N LEU A 317 -8.39 -5.30 -3.44
CA LEU A 317 -8.74 -6.69 -3.15
C LEU A 317 -9.62 -6.79 -1.90
N GLU A 318 -10.62 -7.66 -1.98
CA GLU A 318 -11.49 -8.08 -0.89
C GLU A 318 -11.94 -9.51 -1.16
N SER A 319 -11.82 -10.37 -0.15
CA SER A 319 -12.16 -11.80 -0.28
C SER A 319 -13.66 -12.00 -0.56
N GLY A 320 -13.98 -12.93 -1.47
CA GLY A 320 -15.38 -13.26 -1.79
C GLY A 320 -16.05 -12.30 -2.77
N SER A 321 -15.27 -11.52 -3.52
CA SER A 321 -15.79 -10.63 -4.56
C SER A 321 -16.29 -11.41 -5.78
N GLU A 322 -17.61 -11.59 -5.90
CA GLU A 322 -18.25 -12.28 -7.04
C GLU A 322 -18.13 -11.51 -8.36
N SER A 323 -17.94 -10.19 -8.27
CA SER A 323 -17.74 -9.30 -9.40
C SER A 323 -16.76 -8.20 -9.04
N PHE A 324 -16.03 -7.69 -10.03
CA PHE A 324 -15.11 -6.59 -9.87
C PHE A 324 -15.41 -5.47 -10.86
N GLU A 325 -14.98 -4.27 -10.51
CA GLU A 325 -15.08 -3.10 -11.37
C GLU A 325 -13.74 -2.83 -12.08
N TYR A 326 -13.80 -2.61 -13.39
CA TYR A 326 -12.64 -2.27 -14.20
C TYR A 326 -12.78 -0.85 -14.75
N ARG A 327 -11.71 -0.06 -14.63
CA ARG A 327 -11.60 1.30 -15.13
C ARG A 327 -10.35 1.51 -15.95
N THR A 328 -10.44 2.32 -17.00
CA THR A 328 -9.26 2.82 -17.75
C THR A 328 -9.38 4.30 -18.04
N TYR A 329 -8.25 4.95 -18.33
CA TYR A 329 -8.18 6.38 -18.55
C TYR A 329 -7.42 6.67 -19.85
N GLU A 330 -7.88 7.65 -20.63
CA GLU A 330 -7.26 8.04 -21.89
C GLU A 330 -5.97 8.84 -21.71
N ASN A 331 -5.86 9.58 -20.61
CA ASN A 331 -4.72 10.44 -20.33
C ASN A 331 -4.60 10.74 -18.83
N LEU A 332 -3.49 11.38 -18.43
CA LEU A 332 -3.19 11.69 -17.04
C LEU A 332 -4.21 12.66 -16.42
N ALA A 333 -4.71 13.64 -17.17
CA ALA A 333 -5.70 14.59 -16.65
C ALA A 333 -7.02 13.88 -16.32
N ALA A 334 -7.48 12.99 -17.19
CA ALA A 334 -8.64 12.14 -16.96
C ALA A 334 -8.44 11.21 -15.75
N ALA A 335 -7.25 10.62 -15.61
CA ALA A 335 -6.88 9.81 -14.44
C ALA A 335 -6.93 10.61 -13.14
N GLN A 336 -6.36 11.81 -13.12
CA GLN A 336 -6.37 12.71 -11.95
C GLN A 336 -7.77 13.18 -11.58
N ALA A 337 -8.63 13.44 -12.57
CA ALA A 337 -10.01 13.86 -12.37
C ALA A 337 -10.98 12.70 -12.01
N ASP A 338 -10.50 11.45 -12.02
CA ASP A 338 -11.36 10.25 -11.90
C ASP A 338 -12.43 10.15 -12.99
N ALA A 339 -12.08 10.51 -14.22
CA ALA A 339 -12.96 10.45 -15.39
C ALA A 339 -12.54 9.26 -16.28
N PRO A 340 -13.00 8.02 -15.99
CA PRO A 340 -12.60 6.86 -16.77
C PRO A 340 -13.23 6.89 -18.16
N SER A 341 -12.45 6.50 -19.18
CA SER A 341 -12.94 6.29 -20.54
C SER A 341 -13.71 4.98 -20.68
N VAL A 342 -13.32 3.96 -19.91
CA VAL A 342 -14.06 2.70 -19.77
C VAL A 342 -14.36 2.49 -18.29
N LYS A 343 -15.61 2.16 -17.98
CA LYS A 343 -16.05 1.72 -16.66
C LYS A 343 -17.00 0.54 -16.83
N ALA A 344 -16.56 -0.65 -16.44
CA ALA A 344 -17.31 -1.88 -16.61
C ALA A 344 -17.30 -2.71 -15.33
N ARG A 345 -18.39 -3.47 -15.10
CA ARG A 345 -18.44 -4.48 -14.05
C ARG A 345 -18.39 -5.87 -14.67
N GLN A 346 -17.52 -6.72 -14.12
CA GLN A 346 -17.19 -8.03 -14.67
C GLN A 346 -17.38 -9.10 -13.60
N LYS A 347 -17.85 -10.28 -13.99
CA LYS A 347 -17.99 -11.42 -13.07
C LYS A 347 -16.63 -12.07 -12.85
N THR A 348 -16.26 -12.32 -11.60
CA THR A 348 -15.02 -13.00 -11.23
C THR A 348 -14.93 -14.39 -11.84
N ALA A 349 -16.07 -15.06 -12.02
CA ALA A 349 -16.17 -16.37 -12.68
C ALA A 349 -15.72 -16.39 -14.16
N LYS A 350 -15.54 -15.24 -14.81
CA LYS A 350 -14.97 -15.15 -16.17
C LYS A 350 -13.44 -15.16 -16.19
N LEU A 351 -12.78 -14.98 -15.05
CA LEU A 351 -11.32 -14.97 -14.98
C LEU A 351 -10.77 -16.39 -15.09
N ASP A 352 -9.71 -16.54 -15.87
CA ASP A 352 -8.93 -17.77 -15.99
C ASP A 352 -7.48 -17.55 -15.51
N ASP A 353 -6.64 -18.57 -15.65
CA ASP A 353 -5.21 -18.46 -15.28
C ASP A 353 -4.38 -17.86 -16.43
N GLY A 354 -4.98 -17.73 -17.62
CA GLY A 354 -4.36 -17.18 -18.82
C GLY A 354 -4.24 -15.64 -18.79
N PRO A 355 -3.65 -15.05 -19.82
CA PRO A 355 -3.55 -13.59 -19.94
C PRO A 355 -4.93 -12.90 -19.90
N TRP A 356 -5.05 -11.85 -19.09
CA TRP A 356 -6.27 -11.06 -18.95
C TRP A 356 -6.26 -9.82 -19.85
N SER A 357 -7.27 -9.73 -20.71
CA SER A 357 -7.65 -8.52 -21.43
C SER A 357 -8.91 -7.93 -20.77
N LEU A 358 -8.73 -7.30 -19.61
CA LEU A 358 -9.83 -6.82 -18.78
C LEU A 358 -10.67 -5.72 -19.46
N ASP A 359 -10.16 -5.08 -20.52
CA ASP A 359 -10.89 -4.10 -21.30
C ASP A 359 -11.84 -4.68 -22.35
N GLN A 360 -11.73 -5.98 -22.61
CA GLN A 360 -12.59 -6.71 -23.53
C GLN A 360 -13.20 -7.90 -22.78
N PRO A 361 -14.29 -7.69 -22.02
CA PRO A 361 -14.87 -8.72 -21.13
C PRO A 361 -15.34 -9.99 -21.84
N ASP A 362 -15.53 -9.93 -23.16
CA ASP A 362 -15.90 -11.08 -24.00
C ASP A 362 -14.68 -11.91 -24.41
N LEU A 363 -13.46 -11.38 -24.27
CA LEU A 363 -12.21 -12.10 -24.51
C LEU A 363 -11.64 -12.77 -23.26
N LEU A 364 -12.19 -12.49 -22.07
CA LEU A 364 -11.83 -13.22 -20.86
C LEU A 364 -12.25 -14.69 -20.98
N GLY A 365 -11.34 -15.61 -20.67
CA GLY A 365 -11.59 -17.05 -20.84
C GLY A 365 -11.35 -17.56 -22.26
N VAL A 366 -11.27 -16.69 -23.27
CA VAL A 366 -11.11 -17.11 -24.68
C VAL A 366 -9.74 -17.75 -24.92
N HIS A 367 -8.69 -17.29 -24.23
CA HIS A 367 -7.38 -17.94 -24.30
C HIS A 367 -7.43 -19.38 -23.77
N ALA A 368 -8.09 -19.62 -22.63
CA ALA A 368 -8.28 -20.97 -22.11
C ALA A 368 -9.11 -21.85 -23.05
N ASP A 369 -10.15 -21.30 -23.66
CA ASP A 369 -10.98 -22.01 -24.63
C ASP A 369 -10.22 -22.35 -25.92
N LEU A 370 -9.42 -21.42 -26.45
CA LEU A 370 -8.59 -21.65 -27.63
C LEU A 370 -7.47 -22.66 -27.34
N ALA A 371 -6.80 -22.56 -26.18
CA ALA A 371 -5.78 -23.52 -25.76
C ALA A 371 -6.37 -24.93 -25.58
N LYS A 372 -7.58 -25.06 -25.04
CA LYS A 372 -8.30 -26.35 -24.96
C LYS A 372 -8.66 -26.92 -26.34
N ARG A 373 -9.05 -26.06 -27.29
CA ARG A 373 -9.49 -26.47 -28.63
C ARG A 373 -8.36 -26.77 -29.61
N HIS A 374 -7.23 -26.08 -29.48
CA HIS A 374 -6.17 -26.07 -30.49
C HIS A 374 -4.76 -26.38 -29.95
N GLY A 375 -4.61 -26.60 -28.64
CA GLY A 375 -3.31 -26.69 -27.99
C GLY A 375 -2.64 -25.33 -27.82
N THR A 376 -1.59 -25.26 -27.00
CA THR A 376 -0.76 -24.03 -26.86
C THR A 376 -0.02 -23.76 -28.17
N ILE A 377 -0.39 -22.67 -28.84
CA ILE A 377 0.41 -22.10 -29.93
C ILE A 377 1.60 -21.40 -29.23
N GLY A 378 2.76 -22.04 -29.29
CA GLY A 378 3.99 -21.59 -28.62
C GLY A 378 4.59 -20.31 -29.16
#